data_AF-A0A382S3X7-F1
#
_entry.id   AF-A0A382S3X7-F1
#
_cell.length_a   1.000
_cell.length_b   1.000
_cell.length_c   1.000
_cell.angle_alpha   90.00
_cell.angle_beta   90.00
_cell.angle_gamma   90.00
#
_symmetry.space_group_name_H-M   'P 1'
#
loop_
_entity.id
_entity.type
_entity.pdbx_description
1 polymer ?
#
loop_
_entity_poly.entity_id
_entity_poly.type
_entity_poly.pdbx_seq_one_letter_code
_entity_poly.pdbx_strand_id
1 'polypeptide(L)'
;RLDAVGNLFEGLLTATVSAAAKDHLDRVQSLVTALQAASFELPVGVDDLQIHVLGLTSTPSPLPASAERSLIISPFVNDGFFTKVRPAPVDELVSRSESLDGLNASTLSLVADTYVFDDGSTPDLDANERLSPEDPGRPLSGLHAKVFAFEQTGQARLFLGSANATSAAFNNNIEILVELSGQVAQLGIDRLCDDTGDERGLRSLFNTYSGPDPDDEPEETTSLDHARGTIARLPIEGYVEESGTGWAVTYRSPKPIPAIDGTVIHCWPLASAGNRRRIEPTEPFDVRFQTSLETISGFLAFELEHENGALNRFV
;
A
#
# COMPACT_ATOMS: atom_id res chain seq x y z
N ARG A 1 -4.87 22.60 -9.69
CA ARG A 1 -6.25 22.12 -9.93
C ARG A 1 -6.27 20.62 -9.72
N LEU A 2 -7.37 20.04 -9.25
CA LEU A 2 -7.45 18.60 -8.97
C LEU A 2 -8.02 17.79 -10.15
N ASP A 3 -7.87 18.29 -11.38
CA ASP A 3 -8.40 17.68 -12.61
C ASP A 3 -7.99 16.20 -12.76
N ALA A 4 -6.72 15.88 -12.47
CA ALA A 4 -6.22 14.51 -12.53
C ALA A 4 -6.91 13.57 -11.53
N VAL A 5 -7.31 14.07 -10.35
CA VAL A 5 -8.07 13.28 -9.36
C VAL A 5 -9.48 12.99 -9.87
N GLY A 6 -10.12 13.97 -10.51
CA GLY A 6 -11.39 13.74 -11.20
C GLY A 6 -11.26 12.66 -12.28
N ASN A 7 -10.22 12.75 -13.11
CA ASN A 7 -9.96 11.77 -14.17
C ASN A 7 -9.66 10.37 -13.62
N LEU A 8 -9.08 10.26 -12.41
CA LEU A 8 -8.91 8.98 -11.73
C LEU A 8 -10.27 8.32 -11.46
N PHE A 9 -11.21 9.04 -10.86
CA PHE A 9 -12.54 8.50 -10.56
C PHE A 9 -13.33 8.13 -11.82
N GLU A 10 -13.22 8.95 -12.87
CA GLU A 10 -13.83 8.64 -14.16
C GLU A 10 -13.19 7.39 -14.80
N GLY A 11 -11.86 7.27 -14.76
CA GLY A 11 -11.13 6.11 -15.26
C GLY A 11 -11.48 4.82 -14.50
N LEU A 12 -11.67 4.88 -13.19
CA LEU A 12 -12.07 3.72 -12.38
C LEU A 12 -13.43 3.15 -12.77
N LEU A 13 -14.34 3.95 -13.34
CA LEU A 13 -15.61 3.44 -13.88
C LEU A 13 -15.41 2.48 -15.05
N THR A 14 -14.27 2.55 -15.77
CA THR A 14 -13.94 1.59 -16.83
C THR A 14 -13.47 0.24 -16.30
N ALA A 15 -13.10 0.17 -15.01
CA ALA A 15 -12.64 -1.03 -14.33
C ALA A 15 -13.77 -1.81 -13.64
N THR A 16 -15.03 -1.39 -13.77
CA THR A 16 -16.16 -2.09 -13.15
C THR A 16 -16.40 -3.45 -13.80
N VAL A 17 -16.45 -4.51 -12.99
CA VAL A 17 -16.73 -5.89 -13.44
C VAL A 17 -18.21 -6.09 -13.84
N SER A 18 -19.10 -5.26 -13.29
CA SER A 18 -20.54 -5.26 -13.59
C SER A 18 -21.02 -3.83 -13.85
N ALA A 19 -22.13 -3.69 -14.57
CA ALA A 19 -22.72 -2.38 -14.83
C ALA A 19 -23.06 -1.68 -13.51
N ALA A 20 -22.46 -0.51 -13.28
CA ALA A 20 -22.78 0.31 -12.13
C ALA A 20 -24.21 0.88 -12.26
N ALA A 21 -24.96 0.88 -11.15
CA ALA A 21 -26.29 1.48 -11.11
C ALA A 21 -26.23 2.97 -11.45
N LYS A 22 -27.26 3.48 -12.12
CA LYS A 22 -27.32 4.88 -12.58
C LYS A 22 -27.06 5.88 -11.44
N ASP A 23 -27.69 5.70 -10.29
CA ASP A 23 -27.50 6.60 -9.13
C ASP A 23 -26.06 6.58 -8.59
N HIS A 24 -25.31 5.49 -8.78
CA HIS A 24 -23.88 5.46 -8.45
C HIS A 24 -23.06 6.24 -9.47
N LEU A 25 -23.33 6.05 -10.77
CA LEU A 25 -22.69 6.80 -11.84
C LEU A 25 -22.91 8.32 -11.69
N ASP A 26 -24.14 8.73 -11.37
CA ASP A 26 -24.48 10.14 -11.18
C ASP A 26 -23.72 10.75 -9.98
N ARG A 27 -23.55 9.98 -8.87
CA ARG A 27 -22.74 10.40 -7.72
C ARG A 27 -21.26 10.52 -8.06
N VAL A 28 -20.70 9.54 -8.79
CA VAL A 28 -19.29 9.61 -9.23
C VAL A 28 -19.09 10.79 -10.17
N GLN A 29 -19.99 11.02 -11.13
CA GLN A 29 -19.89 12.16 -12.05
C GLN A 29 -19.97 13.51 -11.31
N SER A 30 -20.83 13.61 -10.29
CA SER A 30 -20.89 14.78 -9.43
C SER A 30 -19.58 15.02 -8.68
N LEU A 31 -18.95 13.97 -8.16
CA LEU A 31 -17.64 14.05 -7.50
C LEU A 31 -16.54 14.46 -8.48
N VAL A 32 -16.49 13.86 -9.66
CA VAL A 32 -15.54 14.18 -10.74
C VAL A 32 -15.62 15.67 -11.09
N THR A 33 -16.84 16.17 -11.32
CA THR A 33 -17.08 17.58 -11.66
C THR A 33 -16.59 18.52 -10.54
N ALA A 34 -16.86 18.17 -9.28
CA ALA A 34 -16.41 18.96 -8.14
C ALA A 34 -14.88 18.98 -8.02
N LEU A 35 -14.21 17.84 -8.21
CA LEU A 35 -12.74 17.73 -8.16
C LEU A 35 -12.07 18.50 -9.29
N GLN A 36 -12.58 18.41 -10.53
CA GLN A 36 -12.04 19.16 -11.66
C GLN A 36 -12.18 20.68 -11.47
N ALA A 37 -13.27 21.14 -10.86
CA ALA A 37 -13.44 22.55 -10.53
C ALA A 37 -12.61 23.03 -9.33
N ALA A 38 -12.12 22.11 -8.49
CA ALA A 38 -11.42 22.45 -7.24
C ALA A 38 -10.01 23.02 -7.49
N SER A 39 -9.74 24.15 -6.86
CA SER A 39 -8.39 24.69 -6.69
C SER A 39 -7.82 24.25 -5.34
N PHE A 40 -6.60 23.74 -5.36
CA PHE A 40 -5.85 23.42 -4.15
C PHE A 40 -4.84 24.55 -3.92
N GLU A 41 -4.87 25.15 -2.73
CA GLU A 41 -3.88 26.14 -2.34
C GLU A 41 -2.55 25.44 -2.06
N LEU A 42 -1.46 25.98 -2.59
CA LEU A 42 -0.15 25.38 -2.41
C LEU A 42 0.33 25.57 -0.96
N PRO A 43 0.90 24.53 -0.33
CA PRO A 43 1.57 24.69 0.95
C PRO A 43 2.70 25.72 0.86
N VAL A 44 3.01 26.36 2.00
CA VAL A 44 4.13 27.30 2.06
C VAL A 44 5.43 26.63 1.61
N GLY A 45 6.20 27.29 0.74
CA GLY A 45 7.47 26.78 0.21
C GLY A 45 7.33 25.86 -1.01
N VAL A 46 6.10 25.56 -1.45
CA VAL A 46 5.83 24.84 -2.69
C VAL A 46 5.55 25.84 -3.82
N ASP A 47 6.31 25.72 -4.90
CA ASP A 47 6.20 26.55 -6.10
C ASP A 47 5.20 25.98 -7.11
N ASP A 48 5.10 24.65 -7.22
CA ASP A 48 4.16 23.96 -8.11
C ASP A 48 3.70 22.61 -7.53
N LEU A 49 2.48 22.20 -7.89
CA LEU A 49 1.88 20.93 -7.53
C LEU A 49 1.31 20.23 -8.77
N GLN A 50 1.75 19.00 -8.99
CA GLN A 50 1.24 18.13 -10.04
C GLN A 50 0.68 16.84 -9.46
N ILE A 51 -0.28 16.24 -10.14
CA ILE A 51 -0.90 14.98 -9.72
C ILE A 51 -0.74 13.99 -10.86
N HIS A 52 -0.12 12.87 -10.55
CA HIS A 52 0.15 11.76 -11.45
C HIS A 52 -0.78 10.61 -11.11
N VAL A 53 -1.55 10.16 -12.09
CA VAL A 53 -2.37 8.95 -11.97
C VAL A 53 -1.73 7.86 -12.81
N LEU A 54 -1.32 6.77 -12.15
CA LEU A 54 -0.65 5.64 -12.76
C LEU A 54 -1.67 4.53 -13.05
N GLY A 55 -1.34 3.62 -13.98
CA GLY A 55 -2.07 2.37 -14.20
C GLY A 55 -3.39 2.45 -14.98
N LEU A 56 -4.02 3.63 -15.12
CA LEU A 56 -5.19 3.80 -16.00
C LEU A 56 -4.80 3.75 -17.49
N THR A 57 -3.64 4.29 -17.81
CA THR A 57 -3.02 4.22 -19.14
C THR A 57 -1.54 3.90 -18.98
N SER A 58 -0.92 3.33 -20.02
CA SER A 58 0.51 3.05 -19.98
C SER A 58 1.31 4.34 -20.17
N THR A 59 1.79 4.90 -19.06
CA THR A 59 2.64 6.09 -19.03
C THR A 59 3.98 5.76 -18.37
N PRO A 60 5.09 6.40 -18.79
CA PRO A 60 6.34 6.31 -18.07
C PRO A 60 6.22 6.77 -16.61
N SER A 61 7.14 6.31 -15.76
CA SER A 61 7.24 6.79 -14.38
C SER A 61 7.44 8.31 -14.35
N PRO A 62 6.74 9.06 -13.47
CA PRO A 62 6.93 10.50 -13.32
C PRO A 62 8.19 10.87 -12.52
N LEU A 63 8.82 9.87 -11.89
CA LEU A 63 10.03 10.09 -11.08
C LEU A 63 11.21 10.52 -11.98
N PRO A 64 12.05 11.46 -11.53
CA PRO A 64 13.21 11.89 -12.30
C PRO A 64 14.21 10.75 -12.52
N ALA A 65 14.76 10.70 -13.74
CA ALA A 65 15.77 9.71 -14.13
C ALA A 65 17.13 9.91 -13.45
N SER A 66 17.42 11.12 -12.96
CA SER A 66 18.64 11.46 -12.22
C SER A 66 18.34 12.48 -11.13
N ALA A 67 19.14 12.48 -10.07
CA ALA A 67 19.12 13.46 -9.00
C ALA A 67 20.53 13.60 -8.39
N GLU A 68 20.84 14.73 -7.78
CA GLU A 68 22.06 14.93 -6.98
C GLU A 68 21.92 14.33 -5.59
N ARG A 69 20.70 14.34 -5.05
CA ARG A 69 20.32 13.60 -3.83
C ARG A 69 18.95 12.98 -3.98
N SER A 70 18.74 11.84 -3.33
CA SER A 70 17.51 11.08 -3.39
C SER A 70 17.22 10.32 -2.10
N LEU A 71 15.98 10.41 -1.65
CA LEU A 71 15.45 9.65 -0.51
C LEU A 71 14.17 8.94 -0.95
N ILE A 72 14.09 7.65 -0.68
CA ILE A 72 12.89 6.85 -0.91
C ILE A 72 12.44 6.25 0.41
N ILE A 73 11.20 6.53 0.80
CA ILE A 73 10.55 5.92 1.95
C ILE A 73 9.37 5.11 1.40
N SER A 74 9.36 3.80 1.60
CA SER A 74 8.27 2.95 1.15
C SER A 74 8.19 1.68 1.99
N PRO A 75 7.01 1.27 2.48
CA PRO A 75 6.89 0.08 3.32
C PRO A 75 7.18 -1.21 2.55
N PHE A 76 6.94 -1.20 1.24
CA PHE A 76 7.24 -2.33 0.36
C PHE A 76 8.17 -1.88 -0.76
N VAL A 77 9.19 -2.67 -1.02
CA VAL A 77 10.18 -2.46 -2.07
C VAL A 77 10.44 -3.77 -2.82
N ASN A 78 10.80 -3.68 -4.11
CA ASN A 78 11.30 -4.84 -4.85
C ASN A 78 12.33 -4.45 -5.90
N ASP A 79 13.16 -5.40 -6.34
CA ASP A 79 14.22 -5.15 -7.34
C ASP A 79 13.68 -4.57 -8.65
N GLY A 80 12.44 -4.92 -9.00
CA GLY A 80 11.77 -4.41 -10.19
C GLY A 80 11.68 -2.88 -10.22
N PHE A 81 11.58 -2.23 -9.06
CA PHE A 81 11.59 -0.77 -8.99
C PHE A 81 12.96 -0.21 -9.44
N PHE A 82 14.04 -0.70 -8.84
CA PHE A 82 15.40 -0.25 -9.11
C PHE A 82 15.94 -0.67 -10.48
N THR A 83 15.32 -1.65 -11.13
CA THR A 83 15.76 -2.14 -12.45
C THR A 83 14.90 -1.65 -13.61
N LYS A 84 13.59 -1.42 -13.38
CA LYS A 84 12.63 -1.07 -14.45
C LYS A 84 12.00 0.31 -14.31
N VAL A 85 11.79 0.77 -13.08
CA VAL A 85 11.09 2.04 -12.81
C VAL A 85 12.08 3.19 -12.71
N ARG A 86 13.12 3.05 -11.88
CA ARG A 86 14.17 4.06 -11.70
C ARG A 86 15.55 3.38 -11.60
N PRO A 87 16.18 3.06 -12.74
CA PRO A 87 17.53 2.49 -12.80
C PRO A 87 18.61 3.55 -12.56
N ALA A 88 18.60 4.16 -11.38
CA ALA A 88 19.57 5.14 -10.93
C ALA A 88 19.89 4.91 -9.44
N PRO A 89 21.11 5.26 -8.99
CA PRO A 89 21.47 5.19 -7.57
C PRO A 89 20.48 5.93 -6.67
N VAL A 90 20.34 5.45 -5.45
CA VAL A 90 19.53 6.06 -4.39
C VAL A 90 20.43 6.37 -3.20
N ASP A 91 20.36 7.57 -2.64
CA ASP A 91 21.22 7.92 -1.51
C ASP A 91 20.68 7.31 -0.22
N GLU A 92 19.38 7.47 0.04
CA GLU A 92 18.75 6.94 1.25
C GLU A 92 17.50 6.11 0.89
N LEU A 93 17.44 4.87 1.38
CA LEU A 93 16.25 4.01 1.31
C LEU A 93 15.75 3.69 2.70
N VAL A 94 14.47 3.94 2.97
CA VAL A 94 13.80 3.61 4.22
C VAL A 94 12.65 2.65 3.93
N SER A 95 12.67 1.48 4.56
CA SER A 95 11.61 0.48 4.40
C SER A 95 11.40 -0.34 5.69
N ARG A 96 10.67 -1.45 5.58
CA ARG A 96 10.54 -2.47 6.64
C ARG A 96 11.67 -3.49 6.49
N SER A 97 12.13 -4.09 7.59
CA SER A 97 13.21 -5.09 7.58
C SER A 97 12.93 -6.20 6.56
N GLU A 98 11.74 -6.81 6.65
CA GLU A 98 11.36 -7.97 5.83
C GLU A 98 11.30 -7.61 4.34
N SER A 99 10.94 -6.36 4.02
CA SER A 99 10.94 -5.90 2.63
C SER A 99 12.34 -5.62 2.09
N LEU A 100 13.30 -5.25 2.95
CA LEU A 100 14.71 -5.07 2.59
C LEU A 100 15.43 -6.42 2.46
N ASP A 101 15.10 -7.38 3.32
CA ASP A 101 15.62 -8.74 3.28
C ASP A 101 15.29 -9.43 1.95
N GLY A 102 14.14 -9.09 1.36
CA GLY A 102 13.72 -9.56 0.04
C GLY A 102 14.46 -8.95 -1.17
N LEU A 103 15.35 -7.96 -0.97
CA LEU A 103 16.11 -7.36 -2.08
C LEU A 103 17.38 -8.14 -2.39
N ASN A 104 17.74 -8.21 -3.68
CA ASN A 104 19.03 -8.79 -4.06
C ASN A 104 20.19 -7.87 -3.64
N ALA A 105 21.34 -8.49 -3.34
CA ALA A 105 22.57 -7.76 -3.02
C ALA A 105 22.97 -6.73 -4.11
N SER A 106 22.70 -7.03 -5.39
CA SER A 106 22.94 -6.08 -6.48
C SER A 106 22.04 -4.84 -6.39
N THR A 107 20.81 -4.97 -5.92
CA THR A 107 19.90 -3.85 -5.72
C THR A 107 20.32 -3.03 -4.51
N LEU A 108 20.65 -3.68 -3.40
CA LEU A 108 21.18 -2.99 -2.22
C LEU A 108 22.45 -2.21 -2.54
N SER A 109 23.31 -2.71 -3.44
CA SER A 109 24.52 -1.98 -3.88
C SER A 109 24.25 -0.70 -4.68
N LEU A 110 23.01 -0.47 -5.13
CA LEU A 110 22.58 0.79 -5.76
C LEU A 110 22.15 1.84 -4.74
N VAL A 111 22.03 1.46 -3.47
CA VAL A 111 21.62 2.33 -2.38
C VAL A 111 22.83 2.66 -1.51
N ALA A 112 23.07 3.93 -1.22
CA ALA A 112 24.21 4.31 -0.36
C ALA A 112 23.92 3.98 1.11
N ASP A 113 22.80 4.47 1.64
CA ASP A 113 22.36 4.24 3.02
C ASP A 113 20.97 3.59 3.04
N THR A 114 20.84 2.48 3.78
CA THR A 114 19.58 1.75 3.93
C THR A 114 19.16 1.75 5.39
N TYR A 115 17.88 2.03 5.63
CA TYR A 115 17.30 2.15 6.96
C TYR A 115 16.02 1.33 7.09
N VAL A 116 15.81 0.81 8.29
CA VAL A 116 14.53 0.31 8.77
C VAL A 116 13.82 1.45 9.49
N PHE A 117 12.52 1.61 9.23
CA PHE A 117 11.70 2.55 9.99
C PHE A 117 11.23 1.91 11.29
N ASP A 118 11.65 2.49 12.41
CA ASP A 118 11.18 2.17 13.75
C ASP A 118 10.21 3.25 14.17
N ASP A 119 8.91 2.93 14.18
CA ASP A 119 7.86 3.85 14.60
C ASP A 119 7.77 3.96 16.13
N GLY A 120 8.68 3.33 16.87
CA GLY A 120 8.68 3.25 18.33
C GLY A 120 7.54 2.39 18.88
N SER A 121 6.83 1.65 18.03
CA SER A 121 5.84 0.68 18.49
C SER A 121 6.57 -0.57 18.97
N THR A 122 6.55 -0.80 20.28
CA THR A 122 6.92 -2.08 20.84
C THR A 122 6.03 -3.16 20.23
N PRO A 123 6.57 -4.30 19.76
CA PRO A 123 5.75 -5.42 19.33
C PRO A 123 4.91 -5.89 20.53
N ASP A 124 3.63 -5.54 20.50
CA ASP A 124 2.53 -5.91 21.39
C ASP A 124 2.92 -6.68 22.67
N LEU A 125 3.36 -5.97 23.71
CA LEU A 125 3.12 -6.39 25.09
C LEU A 125 1.65 -6.11 25.42
N ASP A 126 0.77 -6.99 24.94
CA ASP A 126 -0.57 -7.31 25.46
C ASP A 126 -1.52 -7.74 24.31
N ALA A 127 -1.34 -8.96 23.84
CA ALA A 127 -2.20 -9.63 22.85
C ALA A 127 -3.67 -9.87 23.30
N ASN A 128 -4.14 -9.23 24.38
CA ASN A 128 -5.44 -9.50 25.01
C ASN A 128 -6.48 -8.37 24.94
N GLU A 129 -6.17 -7.18 24.41
CA GLU A 129 -7.19 -6.16 24.10
C GLU A 129 -7.30 -5.95 22.58
N ARG A 130 -7.94 -6.92 21.91
CA ARG A 130 -8.25 -6.85 20.47
C ARG A 130 -9.33 -5.79 20.21
N LEU A 131 -8.93 -4.53 20.09
CA LEU A 131 -9.61 -3.60 19.17
C LEU A 131 -9.27 -4.06 17.74
N SER A 132 -10.29 -4.18 16.88
CA SER A 132 -10.11 -4.68 15.51
C SER A 132 -9.02 -3.88 14.77
N PRO A 133 -8.24 -4.50 13.86
CA PRO A 133 -7.23 -3.81 13.04
C PRO A 133 -7.76 -2.63 12.21
N GLU A 134 -9.08 -2.46 12.17
CA GLU A 134 -9.84 -1.51 11.37
C GLU A 134 -10.53 -0.43 12.21
N ASP A 135 -10.19 -0.29 13.50
CA ASP A 135 -10.61 0.87 14.29
C ASP A 135 -9.97 2.14 13.69
N PRO A 136 -10.76 3.09 13.13
CA PRO A 136 -10.23 4.35 12.60
C PRO A 136 -9.55 5.23 13.67
N GLY A 137 -9.68 4.89 14.95
CA GLY A 137 -8.95 5.47 16.07
C GLY A 137 -7.64 4.77 16.43
N ARG A 138 -7.28 3.65 15.76
CA ARG A 138 -6.00 2.96 15.98
C ARG A 138 -4.85 3.84 15.46
N PRO A 139 -3.80 4.10 16.24
CA PRO A 139 -2.57 4.68 15.72
C PRO A 139 -2.07 3.81 14.56
N LEU A 140 -1.70 4.42 13.43
CA LEU A 140 -1.04 3.71 12.33
C LEU A 140 0.29 3.17 12.85
N SER A 141 0.31 1.90 13.26
CA SER A 141 1.53 1.20 13.67
C SER A 141 2.27 0.71 12.42
N GLY A 142 3.57 0.97 12.35
CA GLY A 142 4.50 0.62 11.30
C GLY A 142 4.61 1.67 10.19
N LEU A 143 5.64 1.53 9.36
CA LEU A 143 5.81 2.37 8.17
C LEU A 143 4.64 2.17 7.20
N HIS A 144 3.95 3.24 6.83
CA HIS A 144 2.92 3.24 5.78
C HIS A 144 3.12 4.35 4.72
N ALA A 145 4.01 5.31 5.01
CA ALA A 145 4.31 6.43 4.14
C ALA A 145 5.02 5.99 2.85
N LYS A 146 4.68 6.64 1.74
CA LYS A 146 5.31 6.44 0.44
C LYS A 146 5.76 7.79 -0.07
N VAL A 147 7.06 8.00 0.00
CA VAL A 147 7.70 9.29 -0.25
C VAL A 147 8.88 9.05 -1.17
N PHE A 148 8.96 9.84 -2.24
CA PHE A 148 10.14 9.89 -3.11
C PHE A 148 10.59 11.34 -3.17
N ALA A 149 11.74 11.66 -2.60
CA ALA A 149 12.31 13.00 -2.59
C ALA A 149 13.55 13.04 -3.47
N PHE A 150 13.66 14.05 -4.33
CA PHE A 150 14.79 14.25 -5.23
C PHE A 150 15.23 15.71 -5.22
N GLU A 151 16.54 15.95 -5.14
CA GLU A 151 17.14 17.27 -5.23
C GLU A 151 18.02 17.35 -6.47
N GLN A 152 17.91 18.44 -7.23
CA GLN A 152 18.71 18.69 -8.41
C GLN A 152 18.82 20.18 -8.66
N THR A 153 20.06 20.71 -8.71
CA THR A 153 20.32 22.11 -9.10
C THR A 153 19.56 23.12 -8.22
N GLY A 154 19.48 22.85 -6.91
CA GLY A 154 18.80 23.71 -5.94
C GLY A 154 17.27 23.57 -5.87
N GLN A 155 16.66 22.75 -6.75
CA GLN A 155 15.24 22.43 -6.71
C GLN A 155 15.00 21.06 -6.05
N ALA A 156 13.99 20.97 -5.20
CA ALA A 156 13.48 19.73 -4.64
C ALA A 156 12.16 19.33 -5.32
N ARG A 157 11.97 18.02 -5.53
CA ARG A 157 10.74 17.39 -5.99
C ARG A 157 10.37 16.27 -5.03
N LEU A 158 9.21 16.39 -4.40
CA LEU A 158 8.68 15.44 -3.43
C LEU A 158 7.43 14.78 -4.01
N PHE A 159 7.45 13.44 -4.13
CA PHE A 159 6.30 12.64 -4.56
C PHE A 159 5.71 11.92 -3.37
N LEU A 160 4.42 12.11 -3.14
CA LEU A 160 3.67 11.55 -2.02
C LEU A 160 2.43 10.84 -2.55
N GLY A 161 2.12 9.64 -2.07
CA GLY A 161 0.86 9.00 -2.49
C GLY A 161 0.74 7.52 -2.14
N SER A 162 0.09 6.77 -3.03
CA SER A 162 -0.27 5.37 -2.80
C SER A 162 0.74 4.36 -3.39
N ALA A 163 1.59 4.80 -4.33
CA ALA A 163 2.54 3.93 -5.02
C ALA A 163 3.73 3.51 -4.14
N ASN A 164 3.84 2.22 -3.85
CA ASN A 164 5.05 1.64 -3.24
C ASN A 164 6.22 1.71 -4.23
N ALA A 165 7.46 1.68 -3.74
CA ALA A 165 8.67 1.54 -4.56
C ALA A 165 8.82 0.10 -5.11
N THR A 166 7.85 -0.32 -5.92
CA THR A 166 7.76 -1.63 -6.56
C THR A 166 7.46 -1.46 -8.05
N SER A 167 7.88 -2.42 -8.87
CA SER A 167 7.51 -2.40 -10.30
C SER A 167 6.00 -2.44 -10.55
N ALA A 168 5.22 -3.12 -9.71
CA ALA A 168 3.77 -3.24 -9.88
C ALA A 168 3.04 -1.91 -9.68
N ALA A 169 3.43 -1.12 -8.69
CA ALA A 169 2.83 0.20 -8.41
C ALA A 169 2.96 1.17 -9.59
N PHE A 170 4.06 1.11 -10.34
CA PHE A 170 4.31 2.04 -11.44
C PHE A 170 3.90 1.51 -12.82
N ASN A 171 3.61 0.20 -12.97
CA ASN A 171 3.31 -0.40 -14.28
C ASN A 171 1.97 -1.13 -14.38
N ASN A 172 1.37 -1.53 -13.26
CA ASN A 172 0.18 -2.38 -13.25
C ASN A 172 -0.96 -1.81 -12.40
N ASN A 173 -0.66 -1.40 -11.16
CA ASN A 173 -1.67 -0.90 -10.24
C ASN A 173 -2.16 0.48 -10.67
N ILE A 174 -3.40 0.79 -10.31
CA ILE A 174 -3.90 2.16 -10.36
C ILE A 174 -3.44 2.86 -9.08
N GLU A 175 -2.53 3.81 -9.22
CA GLU A 175 -1.94 4.56 -8.09
C GLU A 175 -2.05 6.07 -8.34
N ILE A 176 -1.96 6.85 -7.27
CA ILE A 176 -1.87 8.31 -7.34
C ILE A 176 -0.61 8.79 -6.63
N LEU A 177 0.09 9.74 -7.26
CA LEU A 177 1.21 10.48 -6.68
C LEU A 177 0.95 11.98 -6.82
N VAL A 178 1.08 12.71 -5.73
CA VAL A 178 1.15 14.17 -5.70
C VAL A 178 2.63 14.54 -5.74
N GLU A 179 3.03 15.28 -6.76
CA GLU A 179 4.35 15.88 -6.87
C GLU A 179 4.28 17.32 -6.38
N LEU A 180 5.11 17.64 -5.39
CA LEU A 180 5.37 19.00 -4.93
C LEU A 180 6.76 19.41 -5.39
N SER A 181 6.90 20.59 -5.96
CA SER A 181 8.21 21.15 -6.29
C SER A 181 8.44 22.47 -5.57
N GLY A 182 9.66 22.69 -5.11
CA GLY A 182 10.05 23.90 -4.39
C GLY A 182 11.56 23.99 -4.23
N GLN A 183 12.06 25.12 -3.72
CA GLN A 183 13.50 25.27 -3.45
C GLN A 183 13.95 24.27 -2.37
N VAL A 184 15.16 23.69 -2.52
CA VAL A 184 15.75 22.77 -1.53
C VAL A 184 15.77 23.37 -0.12
N ALA A 185 16.00 24.68 0.00
CA ALA A 185 16.00 25.37 1.27
C ALA A 185 14.66 25.28 2.04
N GLN A 186 13.54 24.99 1.36
CA GLN A 186 12.19 24.89 1.93
C GLN A 186 11.63 23.46 1.88
N LEU A 187 11.88 22.71 0.80
CA LEU A 187 11.27 21.39 0.52
C LEU A 187 12.32 20.26 0.40
N GLY A 188 13.59 20.53 0.71
CA GLY A 188 14.65 19.55 0.59
C GLY A 188 14.52 18.35 1.54
N ILE A 189 15.30 17.30 1.28
CA ILE A 189 15.39 16.07 2.07
C ILE A 189 15.72 16.39 3.52
N ASP A 190 16.64 17.34 3.75
CA ASP A 190 17.04 17.73 5.10
C ASP A 190 15.90 18.43 5.85
N ARG A 191 15.02 19.17 5.15
CA ARG A 191 13.82 19.75 5.77
C ARG A 191 12.79 18.71 6.18
N LEU A 192 12.77 17.58 5.50
CA LEU A 192 11.90 16.45 5.84
C LEU A 192 12.48 15.62 7.01
N CYS A 193 13.80 15.49 7.06
CA CYS A 193 14.43 14.47 7.90
C CYS A 193 15.14 15.01 9.13
N ASP A 194 15.61 16.26 9.11
CA ASP A 194 16.34 16.86 10.22
C ASP A 194 15.39 17.55 11.20
N ASP A 195 15.86 17.71 12.43
CA ASP A 195 15.11 18.39 13.48
C ASP A 195 14.89 19.86 13.13
N THR A 196 13.68 20.36 13.37
CA THR A 196 13.33 21.77 13.17
C THR A 196 12.88 22.41 14.48
N GLY A 197 13.81 23.11 15.12
CA GLY A 197 13.55 23.70 16.44
C GLY A 197 13.33 22.62 17.48
N ASP A 198 12.11 22.55 18.02
CA ASP A 198 11.73 21.55 19.04
C ASP A 198 11.06 20.30 18.42
N GLU A 199 10.82 20.29 17.10
CA GLU A 199 10.23 19.14 16.39
C GLU A 199 11.32 18.20 15.87
N ARG A 200 11.23 16.91 16.23
CA ARG A 200 12.15 15.89 15.70
C ARG A 200 11.82 15.57 14.25
N GLY A 201 12.84 15.51 13.41
CA GLY A 201 12.72 15.11 12.02
C GLY A 201 12.58 13.59 11.87
N LEU A 202 12.21 13.13 10.66
CA LEU A 202 11.99 11.70 10.40
C LEU A 202 13.23 10.85 10.63
N ARG A 203 14.44 11.42 10.53
CA ARG A 203 15.69 10.67 10.71
C ARG A 203 15.85 10.09 12.11
N SER A 204 15.16 10.65 13.09
CA SER A 204 15.10 10.10 14.46
C SER A 204 14.37 8.75 14.56
N LEU A 205 13.65 8.35 13.51
CA LEU A 205 12.91 7.09 13.40
C LEU A 205 13.62 6.08 12.48
N PHE A 206 14.80 6.41 11.96
CA PHE A 206 15.53 5.58 11.02
C PHE A 206 16.63 4.81 11.74
N ASN A 207 16.55 3.49 11.74
CA ASN A 207 17.60 2.60 12.23
C ASN A 207 18.39 2.04 11.04
N THR A 208 19.72 2.01 11.12
CA THR A 208 20.54 1.45 10.05
C THR A 208 20.20 -0.02 9.81
N TYR A 209 19.87 -0.36 8.56
CA TYR A 209 19.64 -1.74 8.16
C TYR A 209 20.97 -2.51 8.15
N SER A 210 21.02 -3.60 8.90
CA SER A 210 22.25 -4.39 9.08
C SER A 210 22.26 -5.69 8.25
N GLY A 211 21.29 -5.87 7.36
CA GLY A 211 21.03 -7.14 6.68
C GLY A 211 20.16 -8.07 7.54
N PRO A 212 19.73 -9.22 6.96
CA PRO A 212 19.04 -10.25 7.71
C PRO A 212 19.94 -10.78 8.82
N ASP A 213 19.38 -11.02 10.02
CA ASP A 213 20.11 -11.68 11.09
C ASP A 213 20.48 -13.10 10.64
N PRO A 214 21.74 -13.55 10.74
CA PRO A 214 22.10 -14.92 10.38
C PRO A 214 21.39 -16.00 11.23
N ASP A 215 20.84 -15.63 12.39
CA ASP A 215 19.99 -16.50 13.22
C ASP A 215 18.49 -16.43 12.83
N ASP A 216 18.09 -15.43 12.04
CA ASP A 216 16.78 -15.38 11.38
C ASP A 216 16.85 -16.27 10.12
N GLU A 217 16.20 -17.43 10.15
CA GLU A 217 16.05 -18.26 8.95
C GLU A 217 15.38 -17.40 7.86
N PRO A 218 15.91 -17.39 6.61
CA PRO A 218 15.38 -16.54 5.54
C PRO A 218 13.88 -16.79 5.39
N GLU A 219 13.10 -15.78 5.80
CA GLU A 219 11.70 -15.96 6.05
C GLU A 219 10.97 -16.45 4.79
N GLU A 220 10.04 -17.38 4.99
CA GLU A 220 9.02 -17.78 4.02
C GLU A 220 8.05 -16.62 3.64
N THR A 221 8.38 -15.37 3.99
CA THR A 221 7.68 -14.15 3.58
C THR A 221 7.57 -14.01 2.07
N THR A 222 8.59 -14.40 1.30
CA THR A 222 8.49 -14.44 -0.17
C THR A 222 7.42 -15.42 -0.65
N SER A 223 7.23 -16.54 0.05
CA SER A 223 6.19 -17.54 -0.25
C SER A 223 4.79 -16.99 0.09
N LEU A 224 4.65 -16.35 1.26
CA LEU A 224 3.39 -15.71 1.68
C LEU A 224 2.98 -14.56 0.77
N ASP A 225 3.92 -13.74 0.29
CA ASP A 225 3.61 -12.64 -0.63
C ASP A 225 3.22 -13.13 -2.03
N HIS A 226 3.85 -14.19 -2.51
CA HIS A 226 3.42 -14.85 -3.75
C HIS A 226 2.01 -15.44 -3.59
N ALA A 227 1.73 -16.07 -2.45
CA ALA A 227 0.42 -16.63 -2.14
C ALA A 227 -0.67 -15.54 -2.03
N ARG A 228 -0.38 -14.44 -1.33
CA ARG A 228 -1.22 -13.24 -1.28
C ARG A 228 -1.55 -12.75 -2.68
N GLY A 229 -0.53 -12.56 -3.53
CA GLY A 229 -0.71 -12.14 -4.92
C GLY A 229 -1.54 -13.10 -5.75
N THR A 230 -1.47 -14.40 -5.46
CA THR A 230 -2.29 -15.44 -6.11
C THR A 230 -3.75 -15.35 -5.68
N ILE A 231 -4.02 -15.24 -4.36
CA ILE A 231 -5.37 -15.11 -3.80
C ILE A 231 -6.04 -13.80 -4.26
N ALA A 232 -5.31 -12.68 -4.22
CA ALA A 232 -5.82 -11.37 -4.62
C ALA A 232 -6.24 -11.28 -6.11
N ARG A 233 -5.80 -12.22 -6.95
CA ARG A 233 -6.18 -12.32 -8.37
C ARG A 233 -7.39 -13.21 -8.63
N LEU A 234 -7.95 -13.83 -7.59
CA LEU A 234 -9.11 -14.69 -7.74
C LEU A 234 -10.36 -13.83 -8.00
N PRO A 235 -11.21 -14.20 -8.97
CA PRO A 235 -12.48 -13.52 -9.19
C PRO A 235 -13.44 -13.96 -8.09
N ILE A 236 -13.48 -13.23 -6.98
CA ILE A 236 -14.35 -13.50 -5.85
C ILE A 236 -15.60 -12.63 -5.98
N GLU A 237 -16.77 -13.26 -5.97
CA GLU A 237 -18.08 -12.62 -6.03
C GLU A 237 -18.83 -12.80 -4.71
N GLY A 238 -19.45 -11.75 -4.20
CA GLY A 238 -20.30 -11.80 -3.00
C GLY A 238 -21.78 -11.88 -3.36
N TYR A 239 -22.46 -12.94 -2.92
CA TYR A 239 -23.89 -13.13 -3.08
C TYR A 239 -24.61 -12.91 -1.75
N VAL A 240 -25.53 -11.96 -1.71
CA VAL A 240 -26.27 -11.59 -0.50
C VAL A 240 -27.69 -12.15 -0.56
N GLU A 241 -28.14 -12.75 0.52
CA GLU A 241 -29.51 -13.24 0.68
C GLU A 241 -30.04 -13.04 2.11
N GLU A 242 -31.36 -13.00 2.26
CA GLU A 242 -32.00 -13.02 3.57
C GLU A 242 -31.74 -14.37 4.25
N SER A 243 -31.37 -14.36 5.53
CA SER A 243 -31.09 -15.57 6.31
C SER A 243 -31.62 -15.42 7.73
N GLY A 244 -32.71 -16.13 8.05
CA GLY A 244 -33.37 -16.01 9.34
C GLY A 244 -33.93 -14.61 9.57
N THR A 245 -33.49 -13.94 10.63
CA THR A 245 -33.87 -12.54 10.95
C THR A 245 -32.85 -11.51 10.45
N GLY A 246 -31.82 -11.94 9.71
CA GLY A 246 -30.74 -11.10 9.22
C GLY A 246 -30.41 -11.43 7.77
N TRP A 247 -29.12 -11.29 7.44
CA TRP A 247 -28.61 -11.50 6.10
C TRP A 247 -27.46 -12.49 6.12
N ALA A 248 -27.19 -13.09 4.97
CA ALA A 248 -25.96 -13.82 4.76
C ALA A 248 -25.29 -13.35 3.48
N VAL A 249 -23.96 -13.32 3.50
CA VAL A 249 -23.13 -13.12 2.31
C VAL A 249 -22.34 -14.39 2.03
N THR A 250 -22.38 -14.85 0.79
CA THR A 250 -21.62 -16.01 0.32
C THR A 250 -20.59 -15.53 -0.68
N TYR A 251 -19.31 -15.66 -0.34
CA TYR A 251 -18.22 -15.34 -1.26
C TYR A 251 -17.87 -16.57 -2.06
N ARG A 252 -17.82 -16.42 -3.39
CA ARG A 252 -17.59 -17.51 -4.33
C ARG A 252 -16.49 -17.17 -5.31
N SER A 253 -15.64 -18.14 -5.60
CA SER A 253 -14.78 -18.09 -6.78
C SER A 253 -14.82 -19.44 -7.50
N PRO A 254 -14.89 -19.47 -8.84
CA PRO A 254 -14.76 -20.70 -9.60
C PRO A 254 -13.35 -21.30 -9.51
N LYS A 255 -12.36 -20.51 -9.06
CA LYS A 255 -10.99 -20.97 -8.83
C LYS A 255 -10.80 -21.34 -7.36
N PRO A 256 -9.95 -22.34 -7.06
CA PRO A 256 -9.63 -22.67 -5.68
C PRO A 256 -8.78 -21.59 -5.01
N ILE A 257 -8.87 -21.52 -3.69
CA ILE A 257 -7.80 -20.93 -2.89
C ILE A 257 -6.58 -21.86 -2.98
N PRO A 258 -5.37 -21.35 -3.28
CA PRO A 258 -4.18 -22.18 -3.34
C PRO A 258 -3.87 -22.79 -1.97
N ALA A 259 -3.47 -24.06 -1.95
CA ALA A 259 -2.80 -24.62 -0.79
C ALA A 259 -1.38 -24.04 -0.70
N ILE A 260 -0.97 -23.68 0.51
CA ILE A 260 0.36 -23.16 0.79
C ILE A 260 0.90 -24.03 1.93
N ASP A 261 2.03 -24.68 1.70
CA ASP A 261 2.64 -25.55 2.71
C ASP A 261 2.92 -24.74 3.99
N GLY A 262 2.74 -25.39 5.15
CA GLY A 262 2.95 -24.76 6.46
C GLY A 262 2.00 -23.61 6.82
N THR A 263 1.03 -23.26 5.97
CA THR A 263 0.21 -22.05 6.16
C THR A 263 -1.25 -22.35 6.41
N VAL A 264 -1.81 -21.72 7.44
CA VAL A 264 -3.25 -21.68 7.70
C VAL A 264 -3.84 -20.40 7.11
N ILE A 265 -4.88 -20.56 6.29
CA ILE A 265 -5.57 -19.44 5.66
C ILE A 265 -6.86 -19.15 6.42
N HIS A 266 -7.08 -17.89 6.76
CA HIS A 266 -8.33 -17.40 7.34
C HIS A 266 -8.96 -16.35 6.43
N CYS A 267 -10.29 -16.22 6.48
CA CYS A 267 -10.98 -15.10 5.84
C CYS A 267 -12.22 -14.63 6.61
N TRP A 268 -12.63 -13.38 6.36
CA TRP A 268 -13.84 -12.76 6.93
C TRP A 268 -14.34 -11.59 6.08
N PRO A 269 -15.65 -11.26 6.12
CA PRO A 269 -16.14 -10.00 5.58
C PRO A 269 -15.48 -8.85 6.33
N LEU A 270 -14.90 -7.89 5.61
CA LEU A 270 -14.10 -6.79 6.20
C LEU A 270 -14.81 -6.14 7.41
N ALA A 271 -16.05 -5.69 7.20
CA ALA A 271 -16.90 -5.08 8.23
C ALA A 271 -17.35 -6.00 9.38
N SER A 272 -16.81 -7.22 9.50
CA SER A 272 -17.16 -8.22 10.52
C SER A 272 -15.95 -9.06 10.93
N ALA A 273 -14.89 -8.43 11.41
CA ALA A 273 -13.67 -9.13 11.88
C ALA A 273 -13.94 -10.27 12.88
N GLY A 274 -14.99 -10.16 13.71
CA GLY A 274 -15.42 -11.23 14.63
C GLY A 274 -15.85 -12.54 13.95
N ASN A 275 -16.10 -12.52 12.64
CA ASN A 275 -16.44 -13.69 11.83
C ASN A 275 -15.21 -14.40 11.22
N ARG A 276 -13.98 -14.03 11.61
CA ARG A 276 -12.75 -14.72 11.19
C ARG A 276 -12.88 -16.22 11.32
N ARG A 277 -12.70 -16.93 10.20
CA ARG A 277 -12.71 -18.38 10.16
C ARG A 277 -11.59 -18.92 9.30
N ARG A 278 -11.07 -20.07 9.70
CA ARG A 278 -10.15 -20.87 8.90
C ARG A 278 -10.89 -21.39 7.67
N ILE A 279 -10.23 -21.33 6.52
CA ILE A 279 -10.71 -21.89 5.27
C ILE A 279 -9.74 -22.97 4.79
N GLU A 280 -10.31 -24.00 4.17
CA GLU A 280 -9.52 -25.05 3.52
C GLU A 280 -9.39 -24.71 2.02
N PRO A 281 -8.28 -25.09 1.36
CA PRO A 281 -8.14 -25.00 -0.08
C PRO A 281 -9.20 -25.87 -0.79
N THR A 282 -10.32 -25.28 -1.22
CA THR A 282 -11.42 -26.00 -1.90
C THR A 282 -11.67 -25.48 -3.31
N GLU A 283 -12.16 -26.35 -4.20
CA GLU A 283 -12.67 -25.99 -5.53
C GLU A 283 -14.16 -26.43 -5.66
N PRO A 284 -15.11 -25.50 -5.86
CA PRO A 284 -14.94 -24.05 -5.86
C PRO A 284 -14.65 -23.49 -4.45
N PHE A 285 -14.11 -22.28 -4.38
CA PHE A 285 -14.12 -21.51 -3.15
C PHE A 285 -15.56 -21.05 -2.90
N ASP A 286 -16.18 -21.48 -1.79
CA ASP A 286 -17.55 -21.10 -1.41
C ASP A 286 -17.64 -20.99 0.12
N VAL A 287 -17.81 -19.77 0.61
CA VAL A 287 -17.64 -19.46 2.03
C VAL A 287 -18.73 -18.46 2.47
N ARG A 288 -19.71 -18.95 3.25
CA ARG A 288 -20.92 -18.20 3.70
C ARG A 288 -20.85 -17.64 5.12
N PHE A 289 -21.04 -16.34 5.30
CA PHE A 289 -21.07 -15.67 6.61
C PHE A 289 -22.47 -15.17 6.95
N GLN A 290 -22.89 -15.35 8.20
CA GLN A 290 -24.06 -14.66 8.74
C GLN A 290 -23.68 -13.22 9.10
N THR A 291 -24.53 -12.27 8.74
CA THR A 291 -24.25 -10.83 8.88
C THR A 291 -25.54 -10.02 9.07
N SER A 292 -25.40 -8.74 9.38
CA SER A 292 -26.48 -7.76 9.41
C SER A 292 -26.42 -6.87 8.18
N LEU A 293 -27.47 -6.11 7.88
CA LEU A 293 -27.46 -5.17 6.76
C LEU A 293 -26.33 -4.12 6.89
N GLU A 294 -26.01 -3.74 8.12
CA GLU A 294 -24.99 -2.73 8.46
C GLU A 294 -23.55 -3.25 8.29
N THR A 295 -23.38 -4.58 8.29
CA THR A 295 -22.07 -5.25 8.30
C THR A 295 -21.84 -6.12 7.06
N ILE A 296 -22.72 -6.07 6.06
CA ILE A 296 -22.45 -6.67 4.74
C ILE A 296 -21.30 -5.91 4.10
N SER A 297 -20.31 -6.66 3.62
CA SER A 297 -19.12 -6.11 2.97
C SER A 297 -18.97 -6.67 1.55
N GLY A 298 -18.67 -5.81 0.58
CA GLY A 298 -18.19 -6.26 -0.73
C GLY A 298 -16.74 -6.77 -0.69
N PHE A 299 -16.02 -6.46 0.37
CA PHE A 299 -14.62 -6.81 0.59
C PHE A 299 -14.47 -8.00 1.53
N LEU A 300 -13.62 -8.94 1.14
CA LEU A 300 -13.27 -10.14 1.92
C LEU A 300 -11.81 -10.04 2.33
N ALA A 301 -11.55 -9.97 3.62
CA ALA A 301 -10.20 -9.98 4.15
C ALA A 301 -9.67 -11.41 4.24
N PHE A 302 -8.36 -11.54 4.08
CA PHE A 302 -7.59 -12.77 4.22
C PHE A 302 -6.46 -12.58 5.22
N GLU A 303 -6.12 -13.67 5.91
CA GLU A 303 -4.91 -13.78 6.72
C GLU A 303 -4.23 -15.11 6.43
N LEU A 304 -2.93 -15.05 6.18
CA LEU A 304 -2.05 -16.19 6.02
C LEU A 304 -1.19 -16.26 7.28
N GLU A 305 -1.27 -17.37 7.99
CA GLU A 305 -0.52 -17.64 9.22
C GLU A 305 0.38 -18.86 8.96
N HIS A 306 1.68 -18.63 8.84
CA HIS A 306 2.66 -19.69 8.64
C HIS A 306 3.04 -20.32 9.99
N GLU A 307 3.41 -21.61 9.99
CA GLU A 307 3.79 -22.35 11.20
C GLU A 307 5.04 -21.80 11.91
N ASN A 308 5.86 -21.02 11.19
CA ASN A 308 7.01 -20.30 11.74
C ASN A 308 6.64 -18.98 12.46
N GLY A 309 5.36 -18.58 12.44
CA GLY A 309 4.85 -17.35 13.05
C GLY A 309 4.69 -16.16 12.10
N ALA A 310 5.16 -16.26 10.85
CA ALA A 310 4.99 -15.20 9.84
C ALA A 310 3.50 -15.00 9.51
N LEU A 311 3.08 -13.74 9.43
CA LEU A 311 1.67 -13.37 9.28
C LEU A 311 1.48 -12.32 8.17
N ASN A 312 0.57 -12.59 7.24
CA ASN A 312 0.23 -11.67 6.15
C ASN A 312 -1.28 -11.44 6.09
N ARG A 313 -1.73 -10.18 6.21
CA ARG A 313 -3.15 -9.78 6.13
C ARG A 313 -3.38 -8.87 4.92
N PHE A 314 -4.46 -9.12 4.18
CA PHE A 314 -4.83 -8.31 3.02
C PHE A 314 -6.33 -8.40 2.73
N VAL A 315 -6.80 -7.58 1.80
CA VAL A 315 -8.19 -7.49 1.33
C VAL A 315 -8.22 -7.71 -0.17
#